data_AF-A0A925Q8Y2-F1
#
_entry.id   AF-A0A925Q8Y2-F1
#
_cell.length_a   1.000
_cell.length_b   1.000
_cell.length_c   1.000
_cell.angle_alpha   90.00
_cell.angle_beta   90.00
_cell.angle_gamma   90.00
#
_symmetry.space_group_name_H-M   'P 1'
#
loop_
_entity.id
_entity.type
_entity.pdbx_description
1 polymer ?
#
loop_
_entity_poly.entity_id
_entity_poly.type
_entity_poly.pdbx_seq_one_letter_code
_entity_poly.pdbx_strand_id
1 'polypeptide(L)'
;ASKSRASEVAKGTKGVTAVRNNLTVKTDPRTGSQTVDDSAITAKVKAALAGDPRTKAHQVNVETREGAVQLSGFVDTSEAKSTAEELARAVDHVKSVDNELDVKK
;
A
#
# COMPACT_ATOMS: atom_id res chain seq x y z
N ALA A 1 0.72 -1.52 -50.69
CA ALA A 1 -0.73 -1.68 -50.45
C ALA A 1 -0.95 -2.87 -49.53
N SER A 2 -1.76 -2.92 -48.48
CA SER A 2 -2.66 -1.98 -47.82
C SER A 2 -3.23 -2.73 -46.61
N LYS A 3 -2.53 -2.77 -45.48
CA LYS A 3 -3.13 -3.13 -44.17
C LYS A 3 -2.64 -2.23 -43.03
N SER A 4 -2.39 -0.96 -43.36
CA SER A 4 -2.62 0.17 -42.45
C SER A 4 -4.09 0.15 -42.04
N ARG A 5 -4.44 -0.42 -40.88
CA ARG A 5 -5.72 -0.23 -40.14
C ARG A 5 -5.82 -1.07 -38.86
N ALA A 6 -4.74 -1.12 -38.08
CA ALA A 6 -4.84 -1.52 -36.67
C ALA A 6 -4.16 -0.49 -35.75
N SER A 7 -4.02 0.75 -36.24
CA SER A 7 -3.98 1.90 -35.37
C SER A 7 -5.37 2.08 -34.75
N GLU A 8 -5.39 2.41 -33.46
CA GLU A 8 -6.34 3.37 -32.90
C GLU A 8 -7.60 2.83 -32.19
N VAL A 9 -7.41 2.00 -31.16
CA VAL A 9 -8.28 1.96 -29.96
C VAL A 9 -7.38 1.48 -28.81
N ALA A 10 -7.02 2.20 -27.75
CA ALA A 10 -7.48 3.45 -27.17
C ALA A 10 -6.28 4.14 -26.49
N LYS A 11 -5.91 5.33 -26.98
CA LYS A 11 -5.18 6.32 -26.17
C LYS A 11 -6.24 7.10 -25.40
N GLY A 12 -6.36 6.87 -24.10
CA GLY A 12 -7.51 7.40 -23.37
C GLY A 12 -7.39 7.48 -21.85
N THR A 13 -6.20 7.53 -21.25
CA THR A 13 -6.06 8.05 -19.87
C THR A 13 -4.81 8.92 -19.75
N LYS A 14 -5.07 10.23 -19.78
CA LYS A 14 -4.12 11.30 -19.50
C LYS A 14 -3.98 11.39 -17.97
N GLY A 15 -2.82 11.04 -17.40
CA GLY A 15 -2.59 11.26 -15.96
C GLY A 15 -1.71 10.28 -15.18
N VAL A 16 -1.02 9.33 -15.82
CA VAL A 16 -0.11 8.42 -15.09
C VAL A 16 1.29 9.03 -15.03
N THR A 17 1.62 9.78 -13.98
CA THR A 17 2.94 10.42 -13.82
C THR A 17 4.01 9.50 -13.24
N ALA A 18 3.65 8.35 -12.66
CA ALA A 18 4.58 7.23 -12.43
C ALA A 18 3.79 6.00 -11.94
N VAL A 19 3.89 4.88 -12.64
CA VAL A 19 3.62 3.56 -12.05
C VAL A 19 4.98 2.91 -11.80
N ARG A 20 5.48 3.04 -10.57
CA ARG A 20 6.60 2.22 -10.10
C ARG A 20 6.02 0.94 -9.53
N ASN A 21 5.91 -0.09 -10.37
CA ASN A 21 5.63 -1.44 -9.89
C ASN A 21 6.96 -2.12 -9.59
N ASN A 22 7.33 -2.17 -8.31
CA ASN A 22 8.52 -2.87 -7.82
C ASN A 22 8.11 -4.09 -6.98
N LEU A 23 7.20 -4.92 -7.52
CA LEU A 23 6.81 -6.19 -6.93
C LEU A 23 7.96 -7.22 -7.09
N THR A 24 8.90 -7.20 -6.15
CA THR A 24 9.89 -8.26 -6.00
C THR A 24 9.21 -9.48 -5.37
N VAL A 25 8.79 -10.44 -6.19
CA VAL A 25 8.19 -11.68 -5.73
C VAL A 25 9.31 -12.62 -5.26
N LYS A 26 9.56 -12.66 -3.94
CA LYS A 26 10.31 -13.76 -3.33
C LYS A 26 9.33 -14.90 -3.04
N THR A 27 9.25 -15.87 -3.95
CA THR A 27 8.41 -17.05 -3.82
C THR A 27 9.06 -18.07 -2.90
N ASP A 28 8.56 -18.19 -1.66
CA ASP A 28 8.76 -19.39 -0.83
C ASP A 28 7.54 -20.33 -1.01
N PRO A 29 7.72 -21.59 -1.44
CA PRO A 29 6.65 -22.42 -2.00
C PRO A 29 5.68 -23.07 -0.99
N ARG A 30 5.72 -22.69 0.30
CA ARG A 30 4.84 -23.27 1.34
C ARG A 30 3.84 -22.26 1.95
N THR A 31 3.94 -20.98 1.59
CA THR A 31 3.11 -19.86 2.09
C THR A 31 2.65 -18.92 0.97
N GLY A 32 2.72 -19.36 -0.29
CA GLY A 32 2.61 -18.52 -1.48
C GLY A 32 1.31 -17.74 -1.64
N SER A 33 0.15 -18.22 -1.15
CA SER A 33 -1.08 -17.41 -1.20
C SER A 33 -1.07 -16.31 -0.13
N GLN A 34 -0.90 -16.67 1.14
CA GLN A 34 -0.99 -15.72 2.25
C GLN A 34 0.08 -14.63 2.20
N THR A 35 1.33 -14.96 1.85
CA THR A 35 2.40 -13.96 1.76
C THR A 35 2.19 -13.00 0.58
N VAL A 36 1.56 -13.47 -0.52
CA VAL A 36 1.21 -12.61 -1.66
C VAL A 36 0.08 -11.66 -1.29
N ASP A 37 -0.93 -12.16 -0.57
CA ASP A 37 -2.02 -11.34 -0.03
C ASP A 37 -1.51 -10.29 0.97
N ASP A 38 -0.69 -10.68 1.95
CA ASP A 38 -0.12 -9.78 2.96
C ASP A 38 0.77 -8.69 2.34
N SER A 39 1.55 -9.04 1.30
CA SER A 39 2.38 -8.07 0.58
C SER A 39 1.51 -7.06 -0.18
N ALA A 40 0.39 -7.50 -0.76
CA ALA A 40 -0.56 -6.63 -1.43
C ALA A 40 -1.27 -5.71 -0.42
N ILE A 41 -1.68 -6.23 0.74
CA ILE A 41 -2.23 -5.44 1.85
C ILE A 41 -1.22 -4.39 2.30
N THR A 42 0.01 -4.79 2.60
CA THR A 42 1.10 -3.89 3.01
C THR A 42 1.33 -2.79 1.98
N ALA A 43 1.34 -3.13 0.69
CA ALA A 43 1.52 -2.17 -0.39
C ALA A 43 0.34 -1.17 -0.48
N LYS A 44 -0.90 -1.64 -0.33
CA LYS A 44 -2.09 -0.78 -0.30
C LYS A 44 -2.05 0.18 0.90
N VAL A 45 -1.76 -0.33 2.10
CA VAL A 45 -1.63 0.49 3.32
C VAL A 45 -0.51 1.51 3.15
N LYS A 46 0.69 1.10 2.71
CA LYS A 46 1.80 2.03 2.44
C LYS A 46 1.44 3.07 1.39
N ALA A 47 0.72 2.70 0.32
CA ALA A 47 0.29 3.65 -0.70
C ALA A 47 -0.73 4.67 -0.14
N ALA A 48 -1.69 4.22 0.67
CA ALA A 48 -2.66 5.08 1.32
C ALA A 48 -1.98 6.07 2.28
N LEU A 49 -1.04 5.59 3.11
CA LEU A 49 -0.25 6.43 4.00
C LEU A 49 0.69 7.38 3.24
N ALA A 50 1.25 6.94 2.10
CA ALA A 50 2.15 7.77 1.30
C ALA A 50 1.40 8.85 0.52
N GLY A 51 0.12 8.64 0.24
CA GLY A 51 -0.77 9.64 -0.35
C GLY A 51 -1.11 10.77 0.61
N ASP A 52 -1.00 10.56 1.93
CA ASP A 52 -1.25 11.58 2.93
C ASP A 52 0.07 12.16 3.48
N PRO A 53 0.37 13.44 3.23
CA PRO A 53 1.61 14.06 3.72
C PRO A 53 1.66 14.15 5.26
N ARG A 54 0.52 14.04 5.95
CA ARG A 54 0.44 14.11 7.42
C ARG A 54 0.94 12.83 8.10
N THR A 55 0.76 11.68 7.45
CA THR A 55 1.20 10.38 7.98
C THR A 55 2.66 10.08 7.74
N LYS A 56 3.39 10.98 7.03
CA LYS A 56 4.82 10.86 6.67
C LYS A 56 5.23 9.39 6.50
N ALA A 57 4.63 8.70 5.53
CA ALA A 57 4.77 7.25 5.37
C ALA A 57 6.21 6.72 5.35
N HIS A 58 7.19 7.57 5.05
CA HIS A 58 8.61 7.23 5.15
C HIS A 58 9.10 6.95 6.58
N GLN A 59 8.42 7.44 7.62
CA GLN A 59 8.74 7.20 9.04
C GLN A 59 7.83 6.15 9.69
N VAL A 60 6.84 5.67 8.96
CA VAL A 60 5.91 4.64 9.41
C VAL A 60 6.28 3.32 8.74
N ASN A 61 6.64 2.34 9.55
CA ASN A 61 6.80 0.98 9.09
C ASN A 61 5.45 0.26 9.15
N VAL A 62 5.15 -0.47 8.08
CA VAL A 62 3.94 -1.28 7.97
C VAL A 62 4.39 -2.70 7.70
N GLU A 63 4.00 -3.60 8.59
CA GLU A 63 4.13 -5.04 8.41
C GLU A 63 2.75 -5.67 8.40
N THR A 64 2.58 -6.75 7.64
CA THR A 64 1.34 -7.52 7.64
C THR A 64 1.68 -8.99 7.71
N ARG A 65 0.99 -9.72 8.58
CA ARG A 65 1.14 -11.18 8.73
C ARG A 65 -0.22 -11.82 8.92
N GLU A 66 -0.59 -12.71 8.02
CA GLU A 66 -1.84 -13.48 8.07
C GLU A 66 -3.11 -12.60 8.17
N GLY A 67 -3.06 -11.39 7.58
CA GLY A 67 -4.10 -10.36 7.66
C GLY A 67 -4.08 -9.47 8.90
N ALA A 68 -3.13 -9.65 9.83
CA ALA A 68 -2.89 -8.70 10.92
C ALA A 68 -1.88 -7.64 10.46
N VAL A 69 -2.28 -6.37 10.48
CA VAL A 69 -1.44 -5.23 10.08
C VAL A 69 -0.84 -4.60 11.32
N GLN A 70 0.47 -4.47 11.37
CA GLN A 70 1.20 -3.79 12.43
C GLN A 70 1.77 -2.48 11.88
N LEU A 71 1.39 -1.38 12.52
CA LEU A 71 1.86 -0.03 12.22
C LEU A 71 2.84 0.38 13.33
N SER A 72 4.08 0.67 12.98
CA SER A 72 5.09 1.12 13.94
C SER A 72 5.88 2.32 13.42
N GLY A 73 6.46 3.11 14.32
CA GLY A 73 7.26 4.28 13.96
C GLY A 73 6.69 5.57 14.54
N PHE A 74 6.96 6.69 13.87
CA PHE A 74 6.68 8.02 14.41
C PHE A 74 5.82 8.86 13.48
N VAL A 75 4.82 9.52 14.06
CA VAL A 75 3.96 10.51 13.40
C VAL A 75 4.08 11.86 14.08
N ASP A 76 3.78 12.95 13.36
CA ASP A 76 3.87 14.30 13.93
C ASP A 76 2.62 14.70 14.73
N THR A 77 1.48 14.05 14.50
CA THR A 77 0.21 14.38 15.17
C THR A 77 -0.59 13.14 15.54
N SER A 78 -1.43 13.28 16.58
CA SER A 78 -2.40 12.24 16.95
C SER A 78 -3.43 11.97 15.86
N GLU A 79 -3.77 12.99 15.05
CA GLU A 79 -4.64 12.83 13.89
C GLU A 79 -4.01 11.89 12.86
N ALA A 80 -2.71 12.04 12.57
CA ALA A 80 -2.01 11.14 11.67
C ALA A 80 -1.98 9.70 12.20
N LYS A 81 -1.84 9.50 13.52
CA LYS A 81 -1.96 8.18 14.16
C LYS A 81 -3.34 7.55 13.90
N SER A 82 -4.41 8.32 14.09
CA SER A 82 -5.79 7.85 13.91
C SER A 82 -6.09 7.56 12.44
N THR A 83 -5.65 8.45 11.54
CA THR A 83 -5.81 8.27 10.09
C THR A 83 -5.04 7.03 9.62
N ALA A 84 -3.84 6.78 10.13
CA ALA A 84 -3.07 5.61 9.74
C ALA A 84 -3.77 4.29 10.11
N GLU A 85 -4.37 4.24 11.29
CA GLU A 85 -5.18 3.11 11.73
C GLU A 85 -6.44 2.92 10.87
N GLU A 86 -7.15 4.00 10.58
CA GLU A 86 -8.36 3.97 9.76
C GLU A 86 -8.04 3.52 8.33
N LEU A 87 -6.98 4.04 7.73
CA LEU A 87 -6.51 3.63 6.40
C LEU A 87 -6.08 2.17 6.37
N ALA A 88 -5.41 1.68 7.43
CA ALA A 88 -5.06 0.27 7.53
C ALA A 88 -6.31 -0.61 7.65
N ARG A 89 -7.29 -0.23 8.47
CA ARG A 89 -8.56 -0.96 8.63
C ARG A 89 -9.43 -0.93 7.37
N ALA A 90 -9.33 0.13 6.58
CA ALA A 90 -10.08 0.28 5.33
C ALA A 90 -9.58 -0.64 4.20
N VAL A 91 -8.42 -1.28 4.36
CA VAL A 91 -7.91 -2.23 3.36
C VAL A 91 -8.62 -3.57 3.49
N ASP A 92 -9.11 -4.09 2.37
CA ASP A 92 -9.73 -5.41 2.30
C ASP A 92 -8.80 -6.51 2.83
N HIS A 93 -9.39 -7.49 3.52
CA HIS A 93 -8.73 -8.64 4.14
C HIS A 93 -7.93 -8.37 5.42
N VAL A 94 -7.96 -7.14 5.94
CA VAL A 94 -7.40 -6.83 7.25
C VAL A 94 -8.29 -7.39 8.36
N LYS A 95 -7.71 -8.24 9.20
CA LYS A 95 -8.37 -8.88 10.35
C LYS A 95 -8.15 -8.11 11.64
N SER A 96 -6.96 -7.55 11.81
CA SER A 96 -6.56 -6.77 12.98
C SER A 96 -5.60 -5.67 12.56
N VAL A 97 -5.63 -4.55 13.29
CA VAL A 97 -4.68 -3.46 13.14
C VAL A 97 -4.09 -3.14 14.50
N ASP A 98 -2.79 -3.37 14.62
CA ASP A 98 -1.98 -3.05 15.78
C ASP A 98 -1.27 -1.72 15.54
N ASN A 99 -1.72 -0.67 16.24
CA ASN A 99 -1.22 0.68 16.07
C ASN A 99 -0.20 1.06 17.15
N GLU A 100 1.06 0.79 16.87
CA GLU A 100 2.22 1.14 17.70
C GLU A 100 2.92 2.42 17.20
N LEU A 101 2.16 3.36 16.66
CA LEU A 101 2.70 4.67 16.26
C LEU A 101 2.86 5.59 17.46
N ASP A 102 4.03 6.20 17.57
CA ASP A 102 4.34 7.23 18.55
C ASP A 102 4.17 8.63 17.95
N VAL A 103 3.52 9.53 18.69
CA VAL A 103 3.39 10.94 18.32
C VAL A 103 4.62 11.68 18.82
N LYS A 104 5.38 12.29 17.90
CA LYS A 104 6.50 13.18 18.26
C LYS A 104 5.96 14.35 19.08
N LYS A 105 6.50 14.52 20.29
CA LYS A 105 6.23 15.67 21.17
C LYS A 105 7.01 16.90 20.76
#